data_AF-A0A133YAC2-F1
#
_entry.id   AF-A0A133YAC2-F1
#
_cell.length_a   1.000
_cell.length_b   1.000
_cell.length_c   1.000
_cell.angle_alpha   90.00
_cell.angle_beta   90.00
_cell.angle_gamma   90.00
#
_symmetry.space_group_name_H-M   'P 1'
#
loop_
_entity.id
_entity.type
_entity.pdbx_description
1 polymer ?
#
loop_
_entity_poly.entity_id
_entity_poly.type
_entity_poly.pdbx_seq_one_letter_code
_entity_poly.pdbx_strand_id
1 'polypeptide(L)'
;MKEKIICRGDLFYYDFGTRTGSVQSGTRPVLVIQADDYNRNAPKIIVAAVTGVIKKRYLPSHILLGQELGLKKPSMVLLEQLQTVNKDELRDYIGTI
;
A
#
# COMPACT_ATOMS: atom_id res chain seq x y z
N MET A 1 7.50 -9.54 -19.98
CA MET A 1 6.32 -8.86 -19.39
C MET A 1 6.53 -7.37 -19.56
N LYS A 2 5.56 -6.60 -20.08
CA LYS A 2 5.70 -5.15 -20.18
C LYS A 2 5.95 -4.59 -18.77
N GLU A 3 6.99 -3.78 -18.59
CA GLU A 3 7.19 -3.03 -17.35
C GLU A 3 5.92 -2.23 -17.06
N LYS A 4 5.23 -2.59 -15.98
CA LYS A 4 4.07 -1.84 -15.54
C LYS A 4 4.61 -0.59 -14.84
N ILE A 5 4.31 0.59 -15.39
CA ILE A 5 4.64 1.86 -14.74
C ILE A 5 3.87 1.91 -13.42
N ILE A 6 4.59 2.01 -12.31
CA ILE A 6 4.01 2.15 -10.96
C ILE A 6 3.72 3.63 -10.74
N CYS A 7 2.48 3.97 -10.43
CA CYS A 7 2.03 5.33 -10.19
C CYS A 7 1.55 5.53 -8.75
N ARG A 8 1.60 6.77 -8.30
CA ARG A 8 1.00 7.23 -7.06
C ARG A 8 -0.49 6.95 -7.11
N GLY A 9 -1.02 6.39 -6.04
CA GLY A 9 -2.41 5.97 -5.97
C GLY A 9 -2.63 4.50 -6.30
N ASP A 10 -1.64 3.83 -6.91
CA ASP A 10 -1.75 2.40 -7.18
C ASP A 10 -1.75 1.57 -5.90
N LEU A 11 -2.53 0.49 -5.94
CA LEU A 11 -2.63 -0.52 -4.89
C LEU A 11 -1.98 -1.81 -5.36
N PHE A 12 -1.10 -2.35 -4.54
CA PHE A 12 -0.40 -3.62 -4.76
C PHE A 12 -0.45 -4.48 -3.51
N TYR A 13 -0.19 -5.78 -3.64
CA TYR A 13 0.18 -6.60 -2.49
C TYR A 13 1.68 -6.49 -2.19
N TYR A 14 2.02 -6.45 -0.90
CA TYR A 14 3.39 -6.49 -0.40
C TYR A 14 3.47 -7.38 0.85
N ASP A 15 4.60 -8.05 1.04
CA ASP A 15 4.84 -8.91 2.19
C ASP A 15 5.75 -8.22 3.20
N PHE A 16 5.17 -7.81 4.33
CA PHE A 16 5.91 -7.18 5.41
C PHE A 16 6.76 -8.18 6.23
N GLY A 17 6.66 -9.48 5.92
CA GLY A 17 7.29 -10.56 6.66
C GLY A 17 6.70 -10.73 8.06
N THR A 18 7.39 -11.50 8.90
CA THR A 18 7.01 -11.67 10.30
C THR A 18 7.59 -10.55 11.14
N ARG A 19 6.73 -9.80 11.85
CA ARG A 19 7.14 -8.73 12.76
C ARG A 19 6.43 -8.87 14.10
N THR A 20 7.04 -8.31 15.14
CA THR A 20 6.48 -8.25 16.50
C THR A 20 5.94 -6.84 16.80
N GLY A 21 5.01 -6.76 17.75
CA GLY A 21 4.41 -5.49 18.17
C GLY A 21 3.40 -4.92 17.17
N SER A 22 3.35 -3.59 17.06
CA SER A 22 2.30 -2.88 16.30
C SER A 22 2.67 -2.60 14.84
N VAL A 23 3.88 -2.93 14.41
CA VAL A 23 4.32 -2.77 13.01
C VAL A 23 3.58 -3.79 12.14
N GLN A 24 3.11 -3.36 10.96
CA GLN A 24 2.38 -4.27 10.06
C GLN A 24 3.23 -5.46 9.63
N SER A 25 2.60 -6.64 9.59
CA SER A 25 3.21 -7.93 9.28
C SER A 25 2.36 -8.74 8.31
N GLY A 26 2.98 -9.70 7.65
CA GLY A 26 2.38 -10.57 6.64
C GLY A 26 2.09 -9.87 5.32
N THR A 27 1.45 -10.61 4.40
CA THR A 27 1.07 -10.09 3.09
C THR A 27 -0.19 -9.23 3.19
N ARG A 28 -0.09 -7.97 2.75
CA ARG A 28 -1.17 -6.98 2.82
C ARG A 28 -1.23 -6.12 1.57
N PRO A 29 -2.38 -5.53 1.25
CA PRO A 29 -2.43 -4.44 0.30
C PRO A 29 -1.61 -3.25 0.81
N VAL A 30 -1.00 -2.51 -0.11
CA VAL A 30 -0.25 -1.28 0.14
C VAL A 30 -0.60 -0.24 -0.91
N LEU A 31 -0.66 1.02 -0.50
CA LEU A 31 -0.92 2.17 -1.37
C LEU A 31 0.40 2.86 -1.70
N VAL A 32 0.69 3.06 -2.99
CA VAL A 32 1.83 3.84 -3.44
C VAL A 32 1.57 5.32 -3.16
N ILE A 33 2.39 5.94 -2.31
CA ILE A 33 2.22 7.35 -1.92
C ILE A 33 3.30 8.28 -2.49
N GLN A 34 4.41 7.71 -2.98
CA GLN A 34 5.51 8.44 -3.61
C GLN A 34 5.08 9.02 -4.97
N ALA A 35 5.60 10.20 -5.33
CA ALA A 35 5.29 10.86 -6.59
C ALA A 35 5.84 10.13 -7.83
N ASP A 36 5.14 10.24 -8.95
CA ASP A 36 5.38 9.44 -10.16
C ASP A 36 6.75 9.64 -10.79
N ASP A 37 7.30 10.85 -10.73
CA ASP A 37 8.65 11.13 -11.22
C ASP A 37 9.69 10.25 -10.51
N TYR A 38 9.53 10.03 -9.20
CA TYR A 38 10.39 9.13 -8.45
C TYR A 38 10.04 7.67 -8.75
N ASN A 39 8.76 7.33 -8.85
CA ASN A 39 8.34 5.95 -9.16
C ASN A 39 8.82 5.50 -10.54
N ARG A 40 9.01 6.40 -11.51
CA ARG A 40 9.60 6.04 -12.82
C ARG A 40 11.08 5.71 -12.70
N ASN A 41 11.85 6.53 -11.98
CA ASN A 41 13.31 6.51 -12.04
C ASN A 41 13.99 5.71 -10.91
N ALA A 42 13.36 5.62 -9.73
CA ALA A 42 13.97 4.98 -8.57
C ALA A 42 13.71 3.46 -8.55
N PRO A 43 14.64 2.63 -8.05
CA PRO A 43 14.39 1.21 -7.82
C PRO A 43 13.49 0.94 -6.60
N LYS A 44 13.27 1.97 -5.77
CA LYS A 44 12.49 1.92 -4.53
C LYS A 44 11.29 2.85 -4.60
N ILE A 45 10.25 2.49 -3.87
CA ILE A 45 9.01 3.27 -3.74
C ILE A 45 8.60 3.37 -2.28
N ILE A 46 7.85 4.41 -1.94
CA ILE A 46 7.26 4.56 -0.60
C ILE A 46 5.79 4.16 -0.66
N VAL A 47 5.41 3.25 0.22
CA VAL A 47 4.05 2.72 0.32
C VAL A 47 3.49 2.89 1.73
N ALA A 48 2.18 3.00 1.84
CA ALA A 48 1.43 2.97 3.10
C ALA A 48 0.68 1.65 3.24
N ALA A 49 0.73 1.02 4.41
CA ALA A 49 0.01 -0.23 4.63
C ALA A 49 -1.52 -0.03 4.61
N VAL A 50 -2.22 -1.01 4.05
CA VAL A 50 -3.69 -1.05 4.05
C VAL A 50 -4.17 -2.24 4.88
N THR A 51 -5.16 -1.99 5.71
CA THR A 51 -5.80 -3.02 6.55
C THR A 51 -7.28 -3.16 6.21
N GLY A 52 -7.78 -4.40 6.21
CA GLY A 52 -9.20 -4.69 6.12
C GLY A 52 -9.96 -4.54 7.45
N VAL A 53 -9.31 -3.97 8.48
CA VAL A 53 -9.90 -3.71 9.80
C VAL A 53 -10.10 -2.21 9.96
N ILE A 54 -11.37 -1.80 10.02
CA ILE A 54 -11.74 -0.41 10.23
C ILE A 54 -11.67 -0.10 11.72
N LYS A 55 -10.76 0.80 12.13
CA LYS A 55 -10.55 1.14 13.55
C LYS A 55 -10.15 2.61 13.71
N LYS A 56 -10.37 3.16 14.91
CA LYS A 56 -9.92 4.50 15.32
C LYS A 56 -10.14 5.58 14.24
N ARG A 57 -11.36 5.67 13.69
CA ARG A 57 -11.70 6.58 12.57
C ARG A 57 -11.49 8.07 12.89
N TYR A 58 -11.30 8.42 14.15
CA TYR A 58 -10.98 9.78 14.59
C TYR A 58 -9.53 10.17 14.29
N LEU A 59 -8.64 9.22 13.96
CA LEU A 59 -7.25 9.51 13.64
C LEU A 59 -7.14 10.03 12.19
N PRO A 60 -6.53 11.21 11.96
CA PRO A 60 -6.34 11.74 10.61
C PRO A 60 -5.46 10.87 9.71
N SER A 61 -4.62 10.00 10.28
CA SER A 61 -3.79 9.06 9.55
C SER A 61 -4.57 7.87 8.97
N HIS A 62 -5.82 7.69 9.36
CA HIS A 62 -6.67 6.57 8.96
C HIS A 62 -7.64 7.00 7.86
N ILE A 63 -7.40 6.57 6.63
CA ILE A 63 -8.20 6.94 5.45
C ILE A 63 -9.00 5.72 4.99
N LEU A 64 -10.32 5.87 4.82
CA LEU A 64 -11.17 4.79 4.33
C LEU A 64 -11.00 4.59 2.82
N LEU A 65 -10.96 3.33 2.42
CA LEU A 65 -10.98 2.89 1.02
C LEU A 65 -12.19 1.99 0.78
N GLY A 66 -12.92 2.26 -0.29
CA GLY A 66 -14.03 1.43 -0.73
C GLY A 66 -13.58 0.17 -1.49
N GLN A 67 -14.55 -0.70 -1.79
CA GLN A 67 -14.31 -1.98 -2.48
C GLN A 67 -14.15 -1.82 -3.98
N GLU A 68 -14.70 -0.73 -4.53
CA GLU A 68 -14.66 -0.36 -5.94
C GLU A 68 -13.24 -0.25 -6.51
N LEU A 69 -12.23 -0.13 -5.63
CA LEU A 69 -10.81 -0.07 -5.96
C LEU A 69 -10.16 -1.45 -6.18
N GLY A 70 -10.96 -2.51 -6.32
CA GLY A 70 -10.47 -3.90 -6.47
C GLY A 70 -10.17 -4.61 -5.14
N LEU A 71 -10.47 -3.97 -4.01
CA LEU A 71 -10.29 -4.55 -2.67
C LEU A 71 -11.44 -5.50 -2.32
N LYS A 72 -11.12 -6.63 -1.68
CA LYS A 72 -12.11 -7.67 -1.31
C LYS A 72 -13.18 -7.21 -0.30
N LYS A 73 -12.93 -6.12 0.43
CA LYS A 73 -13.82 -5.53 1.44
C LYS A 73 -13.40 -4.08 1.73
N PRO A 74 -14.25 -3.26 2.37
CA PRO A 74 -13.88 -1.91 2.75
C PRO A 74 -12.64 -1.97 3.64
N SER A 75 -11.68 -1.12 3.33
CA SER A 75 -10.36 -1.15 3.94
C SER A 75 -9.95 0.24 4.40
N MET A 76 -8.77 0.34 4.99
CA MET A 76 -8.26 1.56 5.57
C MET A 76 -6.74 1.67 5.34
N VAL A 77 -6.29 2.79 4.80
CA VAL A 77 -4.87 3.17 4.77
C VAL A 77 -4.45 3.59 6.18
N LEU A 78 -3.28 3.13 6.61
CA LEU A 78 -2.64 3.51 7.87
C LEU A 78 -1.41 4.36 7.56
N LEU A 79 -1.54 5.69 7.55
CA LEU A 79 -0.43 6.59 7.19
C LEU A 79 0.69 6.61 8.24
N GLU A 80 0.48 6.06 9.44
CA GLU A 80 1.54 5.82 10.42
C GLU A 80 2.35 4.53 10.15
N GLN A 81 1.99 3.75 9.13
CA GLN A 81 2.63 2.48 8.75
C GLN A 81 3.21 2.58 7.34
N LEU A 82 4.16 3.52 7.15
CA LEU A 82 4.87 3.71 5.89
C LEU A 82 6.08 2.80 5.78
N GLN A 83 6.41 2.37 4.56
CA GLN A 83 7.63 1.63 4.28
C GLN A 83 8.20 1.98 2.91
N THR A 84 9.53 2.08 2.84
CA THR A 84 10.25 2.08 1.57
C THR A 84 10.51 0.65 1.17
N VAL A 85 10.09 0.26 -0.03
CA VAL A 85 10.18 -1.12 -0.55
C VAL A 85 10.85 -1.12 -1.92
N ASN A 86 11.46 -2.24 -2.30
CA ASN A 86 11.96 -2.40 -3.65
C ASN A 86 10.78 -2.69 -4.60
N LYS A 87 10.83 -2.18 -5.83
CA LYS A 87 9.73 -2.37 -6.81
C LYS A 87 9.47 -3.84 -7.14
N ASP A 88 10.51 -4.65 -7.17
CA ASP A 88 10.47 -6.09 -7.46
C ASP A 88 9.86 -6.92 -6.31
N GLU A 89 9.73 -6.34 -5.11
CA GLU A 89 9.03 -6.97 -3.98
C GLU A 89 7.51 -6.74 -4.02
N LEU A 90 7.03 -5.81 -4.86
CA LEU A 90 5.60 -5.68 -5.10
C LEU A 90 5.07 -6.90 -5.85
N ARG A 91 3.93 -7.40 -5.37
CA ARG A 91 3.24 -8.56 -5.95
C ARG A 91 2.10 -8.08 -6.85
N ASP A 92 0.97 -8.78 -6.82
CA ASP A 92 -0.16 -8.50 -7.69
C ASP A 92 -0.70 -7.07 -7.52
N TYR A 93 -0.98 -6.43 -8.65
CA TYR A 93 -1.70 -5.18 -8.70
C TYR A 93 -3.18 -5.40 -8.38
N ILE A 94 -3.75 -4.50 -7.59
CA ILE A 94 -5.13 -4.56 -7.10
C ILE A 94 -6.01 -3.57 -7.86
N GLY A 95 -5.58 -2.31 -7.93
CA GLY A 95 -6.37 -1.19 -8.43
C GLY A 95 -5.65 0.13 -8.22
N THR A 96 -6.36 1.24 -8.38
CA THR A 96 -5.84 2.60 -8.18
C THR A 96 -6.94 3.48 -7.63
N ILE A 97 -6.59 4.47 -6.80
CA ILE A 97 -7.53 5.40 -6.16
C ILE A 97 -8.00 6.52 -7.10
#